data_AF-A0A4V2EWV7-F1
#
_entry.id   AF-A0A4V2EWV7-F1
#
_cell.length_a   1.000
_cell.length_b   1.000
_cell.length_c   1.000
_cell.angle_alpha   90.00
_cell.angle_beta   90.00
_cell.angle_gamma   90.00
#
_symmetry.space_group_name_H-M   'P 1'
#
loop_
_entity.id
_entity.type
_entity.pdbx_description
1 polymer ?
#
loop_
_entity_poly.entity_id
_entity_poly.type
_entity_poly.pdbx_seq_one_letter_code
_entity_poly.pdbx_strand_id
1 'polypeptide(L)'
;MLRSFFAGTALATTILVVLPFAAASNAEPGSSQASGGAAAPVISIAEADSNDVSRLALTELAQRRVGVDADAVNDAIDRGGLESSDTAADASDAETDAPAAEGDGTGSTDASSGSGGSGSAGSGSAGTSSGSSGSGSSGGGSAAPAPAAPAPAPAPAPAPAPAPAPAPAPAPAAPACPGAIGGSPSGAPSRSSALGVAGTTSGDLADFAAKYNAIRVANCLAPIPPSNIRYDSCMEDRLFWMAEDPSSDPSSAWGHKGQAVRSDGVPDTGCDGNLAGGSGMTGAGAAQRWWDSSGHRASLYKPGASTAGVCILFSMTHGGVPNEPYSFTRAAARWVNC
;
A
#
# COMPACT_ATOMS: atom_id res chain seq x y z
N MET A 1 -40.50 37.18 61.83
CA MET A 1 -41.96 37.13 61.63
C MET A 1 -42.26 36.04 60.61
N LEU A 2 -43.44 35.39 60.70
CA LEU A 2 -44.06 34.44 59.76
C LEU A 2 -43.24 33.21 59.27
N ARG A 3 -43.94 32.08 59.18
CA ARG A 3 -43.55 30.87 58.41
C ARG A 3 -44.25 30.92 57.04
N SER A 4 -43.77 30.15 56.05
CA SER A 4 -44.61 29.56 55.01
C SER A 4 -43.99 28.33 54.35
N PHE A 5 -44.82 27.34 54.04
CA PHE A 5 -44.57 26.19 53.16
C PHE A 5 -45.69 26.19 52.10
N PHE A 6 -45.40 25.85 50.84
CA PHE A 6 -46.23 25.22 49.78
C PHE A 6 -45.32 25.20 48.52
N ALA A 7 -45.08 24.16 47.71
CA ALA A 7 -45.77 22.92 47.28
C ALA A 7 -46.50 23.04 45.93
N GLY A 8 -46.35 22.01 45.08
CA GLY A 8 -46.89 21.94 43.71
C GLY A 8 -45.95 22.51 42.64
N THR A 9 -45.92 22.00 41.40
CA THR A 9 -46.57 20.80 40.81
C THR A 9 -45.70 20.24 39.68
N ALA A 10 -45.71 18.92 39.49
CA ALA A 10 -45.12 18.29 38.31
C ALA A 10 -46.17 18.17 37.18
N LEU A 11 -45.78 18.43 35.94
CA LEU A 11 -46.61 18.21 34.74
C LEU A 11 -46.10 16.96 34.00
N ALA A 12 -46.90 15.90 34.02
CA ALA A 12 -46.64 14.68 33.25
C ALA A 12 -47.34 14.77 31.89
N THR A 13 -46.57 14.67 30.80
CA THR A 13 -47.12 14.70 29.43
C THR A 13 -47.52 13.29 29.00
N THR A 14 -48.81 12.97 29.13
CA THR A 14 -49.37 11.71 28.65
C THR A 14 -49.42 11.68 27.12
N ILE A 15 -48.60 10.82 26.50
CA ILE A 15 -48.71 10.52 25.06
C ILE A 15 -49.73 9.39 24.85
N LEU A 16 -50.77 9.66 24.07
CA LEU A 16 -51.87 8.73 23.80
C LEU A 16 -51.48 7.78 22.64
N VAL A 17 -51.09 6.54 22.96
CA VAL A 17 -50.84 5.49 21.96
C VAL A 17 -52.15 4.81 21.57
N VAL A 18 -52.58 4.99 20.32
CA VAL A 18 -53.75 4.29 19.76
C VAL A 18 -53.28 3.14 18.88
N LEU A 19 -53.49 1.91 19.34
CA LEU A 19 -53.32 0.69 18.56
C LEU A 19 -54.67 0.27 17.96
N PRO A 20 -54.81 0.09 16.63
CA PRO A 20 -55.95 -0.60 16.06
C PRO A 20 -55.86 -2.10 16.38
N PHE A 21 -56.98 -2.69 16.81
CA PHE A 21 -57.07 -4.11 17.15
C PHE A 21 -56.91 -5.01 15.92
N ALA A 22 -56.28 -6.18 16.10
CA ALA A 22 -56.41 -7.28 15.16
C ALA A 22 -57.75 -7.99 15.37
N ALA A 23 -58.40 -8.37 14.26
CA ALA A 23 -59.54 -9.29 14.25
C ALA A 23 -59.26 -10.36 13.18
N ALA A 24 -59.37 -11.63 13.56
CA ALA A 24 -59.14 -12.77 12.68
C ALA A 24 -60.44 -13.54 12.43
N SER A 25 -60.69 -13.89 11.18
CA SER A 25 -61.75 -14.80 10.75
C SER A 25 -61.27 -15.62 9.54
N ASN A 26 -61.69 -16.89 9.48
CA ASN A 26 -61.13 -17.89 8.58
C ASN A 26 -61.86 -18.01 7.23
N ALA A 27 -61.22 -18.76 6.32
CA ALA A 27 -61.74 -19.49 5.15
C ALA A 27 -61.31 -18.97 3.76
N GLU A 28 -61.05 -19.94 2.88
CA GLU A 28 -60.57 -19.80 1.50
C GLU A 28 -61.74 -19.99 0.48
N PRO A 29 -61.49 -20.22 -0.83
CA PRO A 29 -60.98 -19.25 -1.80
C PRO A 29 -61.98 -19.03 -2.95
N GLY A 30 -61.90 -17.88 -3.64
CA GLY A 30 -62.78 -17.55 -4.76
C GLY A 30 -62.09 -16.73 -5.86
N SER A 31 -62.24 -17.16 -7.12
CA SER A 31 -61.56 -16.59 -8.28
C SER A 31 -62.51 -15.85 -9.24
N SER A 32 -62.26 -14.56 -9.55
CA SER A 32 -62.72 -13.94 -10.81
C SER A 32 -62.11 -12.56 -11.12
N GLN A 33 -61.34 -12.51 -12.22
CA GLN A 33 -61.26 -11.46 -13.25
C GLN A 33 -61.62 -9.98 -12.96
N ALA A 34 -60.61 -9.13 -13.18
CA ALA A 34 -60.57 -8.03 -14.19
C ALA A 34 -61.40 -6.73 -14.02
N SER A 35 -60.97 -5.73 -14.82
CA SER A 35 -61.34 -4.30 -14.82
C SER A 35 -60.72 -3.48 -13.67
N GLY A 36 -60.18 -2.27 -13.89
CA GLY A 36 -60.05 -1.51 -15.14
C GLY A 36 -60.07 -0.01 -14.86
N GLY A 37 -58.91 0.63 -14.77
CA GLY A 37 -58.82 2.06 -14.48
C GLY A 37 -57.39 2.58 -14.60
N ALA A 38 -57.14 3.46 -15.58
CA ALA A 38 -55.85 4.10 -15.75
C ALA A 38 -55.78 5.40 -14.92
N ALA A 39 -54.67 5.60 -14.21
CA ALA A 39 -54.31 6.86 -13.58
C ALA A 39 -52.98 7.35 -14.20
N ALA A 40 -52.91 8.65 -14.51
CA ALA A 40 -51.73 9.23 -15.17
C ALA A 40 -50.54 9.37 -14.21
N PRO A 41 -49.29 9.26 -14.71
CA PRO A 41 -48.11 9.51 -13.89
C PRO A 41 -47.99 10.99 -13.54
N VAL A 42 -47.93 11.31 -12.25
CA VAL A 42 -47.63 12.66 -11.77
C VAL A 42 -46.12 12.89 -11.89
N ILE A 43 -45.71 13.90 -12.64
CA ILE A 43 -44.29 14.25 -12.79
C ILE A 43 -43.87 15.07 -11.56
N SER A 44 -43.36 14.39 -10.54
CA SER A 44 -42.69 15.04 -9.41
C SER A 44 -41.30 15.51 -9.85
N ILE A 45 -41.11 16.82 -9.97
CA ILE A 45 -39.80 17.43 -10.20
C ILE A 45 -39.05 17.39 -8.86
N ALA A 46 -38.01 16.57 -8.75
CA ALA A 46 -37.12 16.57 -7.61
C ALA A 46 -35.97 17.55 -7.85
N GLU A 47 -35.76 18.49 -6.93
CA GLU A 47 -34.61 19.39 -6.96
C GLU A 47 -33.33 18.61 -6.63
N ALA A 48 -32.22 18.92 -7.32
CA ALA A 48 -30.98 18.17 -7.20
C ALA A 48 -30.15 18.65 -5.99
N ASP A 49 -29.97 17.78 -5.00
CA ASP A 49 -28.98 18.02 -3.94
C ASP A 49 -27.55 17.87 -4.48
N SER A 50 -26.63 18.70 -4.00
CA SER A 50 -25.27 18.82 -4.53
C SER A 50 -24.30 17.70 -4.12
N ASN A 51 -24.76 16.65 -3.44
CA ASN A 51 -23.89 15.63 -2.82
C ASN A 51 -24.15 14.17 -3.26
N ASP A 52 -24.97 13.91 -4.30
CA ASP A 52 -25.21 12.53 -4.77
C ASP A 52 -24.00 11.92 -5.49
N VAL A 53 -23.10 11.33 -4.70
CA VAL A 53 -21.93 10.58 -5.19
C VAL A 53 -22.27 9.19 -5.76
N SER A 54 -23.55 8.78 -5.79
CA SER A 54 -23.98 7.44 -6.25
C SER A 54 -23.79 7.18 -7.75
N ARG A 55 -23.25 8.15 -8.51
CA ARG A 55 -23.13 8.11 -9.99
C ARG A 55 -21.75 8.48 -10.54
N LEU A 56 -20.71 8.56 -9.70
CA LEU A 56 -19.33 8.72 -10.19
C LEU A 56 -18.82 7.42 -10.83
N ALA A 57 -18.37 7.50 -12.09
CA ALA A 57 -17.84 6.36 -12.82
C ALA A 57 -16.42 5.99 -12.34
N LEU A 58 -16.09 4.70 -12.29
CA LEU A 58 -14.80 4.18 -11.79
C LEU A 58 -13.56 4.79 -12.47
N THR A 59 -13.71 5.29 -13.69
CA THR A 59 -12.63 5.90 -14.50
C THR A 59 -12.05 7.17 -13.88
N GLU A 60 -12.84 7.96 -13.17
CA GLU A 60 -12.46 9.32 -12.76
C GLU A 60 -11.58 9.34 -11.48
N LEU A 61 -11.75 8.34 -10.60
CA LEU A 61 -10.96 8.22 -9.37
C LEU A 61 -9.47 7.92 -9.64
N ALA A 62 -9.12 7.47 -10.85
CA ALA A 62 -7.75 7.17 -11.25
C ALA A 62 -6.94 8.43 -11.61
N GLN A 63 -7.58 9.49 -12.11
CA GLN A 63 -6.87 10.66 -12.65
C GLN A 63 -6.42 11.65 -11.57
N ARG A 64 -6.98 11.59 -10.35
CA ARG A 64 -6.55 12.39 -9.19
C ARG A 64 -5.36 11.77 -8.41
N ARG A 65 -4.61 10.83 -9.03
CA ARG A 65 -3.44 10.16 -8.43
C ARG A 65 -2.14 10.32 -9.24
N VAL A 66 -2.09 11.24 -10.20
CA VAL A 66 -0.87 11.53 -10.98
C VAL A 66 -0.32 12.91 -10.60
N GLY A 67 0.81 12.94 -9.89
CA GLY A 67 1.59 14.17 -9.67
C GLY A 67 1.57 14.77 -8.25
N VAL A 68 2.17 14.07 -7.28
CA VAL A 68 3.18 14.62 -6.34
C VAL A 68 4.16 13.49 -6.03
N ASP A 69 5.46 13.78 -5.97
CA ASP A 69 6.54 12.80 -5.79
C ASP A 69 6.55 12.16 -4.39
N ALA A 70 6.86 10.86 -4.32
CA ALA A 70 6.55 10.01 -3.15
C ALA A 70 7.78 9.50 -2.36
N ASP A 71 8.95 10.13 -2.53
CA ASP A 71 10.24 9.68 -1.94
C ASP A 71 10.70 10.50 -0.70
N ALA A 72 9.82 11.30 -0.08
CA ALA A 72 10.22 12.32 0.91
C ALA A 72 9.41 12.38 2.24
N VAL A 73 8.66 11.33 2.61
CA VAL A 73 7.70 11.41 3.75
C VAL A 73 7.70 10.21 4.70
N ASN A 74 8.83 9.48 4.86
CA ASN A 74 8.86 8.28 5.71
C ASN A 74 10.07 8.15 6.67
N ASP A 75 10.83 9.23 6.92
CA ASP A 75 11.96 9.26 7.89
C ASP A 75 11.62 10.06 9.17
N ALA A 76 10.37 10.51 9.31
CA ALA A 76 9.93 11.49 10.30
C ALA A 76 9.25 10.90 11.57
N ILE A 77 9.39 9.59 11.83
CA ILE A 77 8.88 8.93 13.05
C ILE A 77 9.97 8.06 13.73
N ASP A 78 11.24 8.39 13.53
CA ASP A 78 12.39 7.72 14.19
C ASP A 78 13.30 8.69 14.99
N ARG A 79 13.01 10.01 14.95
CA ARG A 79 13.69 11.05 15.77
C ARG A 79 12.73 12.16 16.21
N GLY A 80 11.92 11.87 17.23
CA GLY A 80 11.15 12.91 17.93
C GLY A 80 12.05 13.72 18.87
N GLY A 81 12.75 14.75 18.37
CA GLY A 81 13.68 15.53 19.20
C GLY A 81 14.17 16.84 18.59
N LEU A 82 13.56 17.95 19.02
CA LEU A 82 14.08 19.33 19.02
C LEU A 82 14.45 19.98 17.66
N GLU A 83 13.54 20.81 17.14
CA GLU A 83 13.90 22.19 16.75
C GLU A 83 12.83 23.17 17.27
N SER A 84 13.25 24.19 18.03
CA SER A 84 12.40 25.28 18.54
C SER A 84 13.27 26.46 18.98
N SER A 85 13.79 27.21 18.01
CA SER A 85 14.36 28.54 18.20
C SER A 85 13.23 29.58 18.30
N ASP A 86 13.32 30.67 19.08
CA ASP A 86 14.35 31.07 20.05
C ASP A 86 13.73 32.11 21.00
N THR A 87 14.13 32.15 22.29
CA THR A 87 14.44 33.41 23.02
C THR A 87 14.91 33.22 24.48
N ALA A 88 16.23 33.37 24.67
CA ALA A 88 16.92 34.17 25.70
C ALA A 88 16.87 33.83 27.22
N ALA A 89 18.07 33.94 27.82
CA ALA A 89 18.45 34.00 29.25
C ALA A 89 18.29 32.69 30.08
N ASP A 90 19.11 32.42 31.09
CA ASP A 90 20.20 33.21 31.72
C ASP A 90 21.46 32.35 32.01
N ALA A 91 22.58 32.95 32.45
CA ALA A 91 23.91 32.31 32.51
C ALA A 91 24.54 32.17 33.91
N SER A 92 25.33 31.09 34.12
CA SER A 92 26.52 30.97 34.99
C SER A 92 27.06 29.51 34.89
N ASP A 93 28.29 29.29 34.43
CA ASP A 93 29.55 29.16 35.21
C ASP A 93 29.68 27.82 35.98
N ALA A 94 30.78 27.04 35.92
CA ALA A 94 32.00 27.09 35.10
C ALA A 94 32.75 25.71 35.15
N GLU A 95 33.89 25.60 34.43
CA GLU A 95 35.18 24.92 34.75
C GLU A 95 35.21 23.81 35.85
N THR A 96 35.92 22.68 35.79
CA THR A 96 36.90 22.02 34.87
C THR A 96 36.92 20.50 35.26
N ASP A 97 37.74 19.55 34.77
CA ASP A 97 39.11 19.55 34.25
C ASP A 97 39.40 18.24 33.45
N ALA A 98 40.54 18.19 32.74
CA ALA A 98 41.09 16.98 32.12
C ALA A 98 42.49 16.66 32.67
N PRO A 99 43.00 15.43 32.48
CA PRO A 99 44.21 15.34 31.66
C PRO A 99 44.30 14.08 30.77
N ALA A 100 45.28 14.07 29.87
CA ALA A 100 45.44 13.09 28.80
C ALA A 100 46.72 12.24 28.88
N ALA A 101 46.73 11.12 28.14
CA ALA A 101 47.89 10.52 27.46
C ALA A 101 47.34 9.57 26.36
N GLU A 102 47.75 9.53 25.08
CA GLU A 102 48.94 9.90 24.28
C GLU A 102 49.80 8.71 23.79
N GLY A 103 50.26 8.79 22.53
CA GLY A 103 50.95 7.73 21.76
C GLY A 103 50.08 7.21 20.59
N ASP A 104 50.11 7.79 19.38
CA ASP A 104 51.18 7.78 18.36
C ASP A 104 51.48 6.37 17.80
N GLY A 105 51.55 6.07 16.49
CA GLY A 105 51.39 6.83 15.23
C GLY A 105 51.46 5.83 14.05
N THR A 106 51.47 6.13 12.74
CA THR A 106 51.44 7.34 11.87
C THR A 106 50.86 6.90 10.48
N GLY A 107 50.67 7.75 9.44
CA GLY A 107 50.00 7.26 8.21
C GLY A 107 49.91 8.06 6.88
N SER A 108 50.68 9.14 6.65
CA SER A 108 50.71 9.92 5.38
C SER A 108 49.43 10.70 4.95
N THR A 109 49.61 11.65 4.03
CA THR A 109 48.67 12.76 3.77
C THR A 109 48.44 13.08 2.28
N ASP A 110 47.48 13.99 2.04
CA ASP A 110 47.40 14.99 0.94
C ASP A 110 47.05 14.61 -0.52
N ALA A 111 45.82 15.03 -0.89
CA ALA A 111 45.51 16.04 -1.91
C ALA A 111 45.91 15.86 -3.41
N SER A 112 44.88 15.52 -4.20
CA SER A 112 44.27 16.38 -5.26
C SER A 112 45.07 16.88 -6.49
N SER A 113 44.37 16.81 -7.65
CA SER A 113 44.55 17.59 -8.91
C SER A 113 45.73 17.26 -9.85
N GLY A 114 45.54 17.45 -11.17
CA GLY A 114 46.66 17.57 -12.14
C GLY A 114 46.59 16.85 -13.50
N SER A 115 45.78 17.37 -14.43
CA SER A 115 45.99 17.52 -15.89
C SER A 115 47.07 16.74 -16.69
N GLY A 116 46.68 16.23 -17.88
CA GLY A 116 47.57 15.99 -19.05
C GLY A 116 47.38 14.63 -19.78
N GLY A 117 47.60 14.48 -21.09
CA GLY A 117 47.87 15.50 -22.12
C GLY A 117 48.59 15.01 -23.40
N SER A 118 47.86 14.46 -24.39
CA SER A 118 48.32 14.17 -25.77
C SER A 118 47.11 13.86 -26.68
N GLY A 119 47.04 14.17 -27.99
CA GLY A 119 48.02 14.66 -28.96
C GLY A 119 48.37 13.56 -29.99
N SER A 120 48.18 13.69 -31.31
CA SER A 120 47.85 14.87 -32.15
C SER A 120 47.29 14.50 -33.55
N ALA A 121 46.61 15.45 -34.21
CA ALA A 121 46.26 15.52 -35.65
C ALA A 121 45.36 14.39 -36.23
N GLY A 122 44.58 14.58 -37.31
CA GLY A 122 44.48 15.66 -38.31
C GLY A 122 44.59 15.05 -39.72
N SER A 123 43.82 15.42 -40.76
CA SER A 123 42.88 16.53 -40.94
C SER A 123 41.73 16.11 -41.88
N GLY A 124 40.59 16.82 -41.86
CA GLY A 124 39.47 16.56 -42.77
C GLY A 124 39.47 17.44 -44.03
N SER A 125 38.71 17.02 -45.04
CA SER A 125 38.33 17.83 -46.21
C SER A 125 36.88 17.55 -46.60
N ALA A 126 36.05 18.61 -46.68
CA ALA A 126 34.77 18.57 -47.37
C ALA A 126 34.96 19.03 -48.83
N GLY A 127 34.10 18.57 -49.74
CA GLY A 127 34.17 18.97 -51.15
C GLY A 127 32.84 18.69 -51.88
N THR A 128 32.11 19.76 -52.21
CA THR A 128 30.85 19.71 -52.96
C THR A 128 31.01 20.33 -54.34
N SER A 129 30.03 20.02 -55.21
CA SER A 129 29.60 20.79 -56.39
C SER A 129 30.37 20.68 -57.72
N SER A 130 29.58 20.34 -58.75
CA SER A 130 29.52 20.93 -60.11
C SER A 130 30.76 21.04 -61.03
N GLY A 131 30.55 20.68 -62.31
CA GLY A 131 30.72 21.68 -63.38
C GLY A 131 31.46 21.28 -64.66
N SER A 132 30.72 20.74 -65.64
CA SER A 132 30.82 21.02 -67.09
C SER A 132 32.16 21.10 -67.87
N SER A 133 32.23 20.32 -68.95
CA SER A 133 32.72 20.67 -70.32
C SER A 133 34.19 21.09 -70.57
N GLY A 134 34.82 20.51 -71.61
CA GLY A 134 36.06 21.07 -72.20
C GLY A 134 36.74 20.19 -73.27
N SER A 135 36.65 20.59 -74.54
CA SER A 135 37.18 19.92 -75.76
C SER A 135 38.71 19.81 -75.90
N GLY A 136 39.19 18.88 -76.74
CA GLY A 136 40.58 18.80 -77.28
C GLY A 136 41.18 17.38 -77.14
N SER A 137 41.52 16.59 -78.18
CA SER A 137 42.32 16.84 -79.41
C SER A 137 43.79 17.18 -79.08
N SER A 138 44.82 16.49 -79.58
CA SER A 138 44.94 15.62 -80.79
C SER A 138 46.12 14.62 -80.72
N GLY A 139 46.22 13.72 -81.71
CA GLY A 139 47.39 12.84 -81.95
C GLY A 139 47.32 11.46 -81.27
N GLY A 140 47.90 10.39 -81.83
CA GLY A 140 48.53 10.26 -83.15
C GLY A 140 49.61 9.17 -83.20
N GLY A 141 49.28 7.96 -83.69
CA GLY A 141 50.25 6.88 -83.86
C GLY A 141 49.60 5.52 -84.14
N SER A 142 49.86 4.96 -85.33
CA SER A 142 49.35 3.63 -85.72
C SER A 142 50.24 2.52 -85.17
N ALA A 143 49.62 1.48 -84.60
CA ALA A 143 50.24 0.21 -84.27
C ALA A 143 49.42 -0.96 -84.86
N ALA A 144 50.06 -2.10 -85.08
CA ALA A 144 49.48 -3.23 -85.82
C ALA A 144 48.31 -3.92 -85.09
N PRO A 145 47.36 -4.56 -85.81
CA PRO A 145 46.25 -5.27 -85.19
C PRO A 145 46.75 -6.48 -84.39
N ALA A 146 46.44 -6.51 -83.09
CA ALA A 146 46.64 -7.67 -82.24
C ALA A 146 45.63 -8.79 -82.58
N PRO A 147 45.94 -10.08 -82.30
CA PRO A 147 44.99 -11.17 -82.50
C PRO A 147 43.69 -10.96 -81.71
N ALA A 148 42.55 -11.34 -82.31
CA ALA A 148 41.26 -11.28 -81.64
C ALA A 148 41.25 -12.22 -80.41
N ALA A 149 40.99 -11.65 -79.23
CA ALA A 149 40.84 -12.43 -78.01
C ALA A 149 39.59 -13.34 -78.10
N PRO A 150 39.63 -14.56 -77.55
CA PRO A 150 38.45 -15.43 -77.48
C PRO A 150 37.29 -14.72 -76.77
N ALA A 151 36.08 -14.90 -77.28
CA ALA A 151 34.88 -14.34 -76.64
C ALA A 151 34.73 -14.90 -75.21
N PRO A 152 34.48 -14.07 -74.18
CA PRO A 152 34.31 -14.55 -72.82
C PRO A 152 33.10 -15.48 -72.72
N ALA A 153 33.25 -16.59 -72.00
CA ALA A 153 32.16 -17.53 -71.78
C ALA A 153 30.99 -16.83 -71.04
N PRO A 154 29.72 -17.17 -71.35
CA PRO A 154 28.57 -16.61 -70.65
C PRO A 154 28.68 -16.82 -69.14
N ALA A 155 28.46 -15.76 -68.36
CA ALA A 155 28.44 -15.85 -66.91
C ALA A 155 27.32 -16.81 -66.46
N PRO A 156 27.55 -17.69 -65.47
CA PRO A 156 26.51 -18.55 -64.93
C PRO A 156 25.32 -17.73 -64.44
N ALA A 157 24.10 -18.19 -64.75
CA ALA A 157 22.89 -17.56 -64.24
C ALA A 157 22.90 -17.54 -62.70
N PRO A 158 22.54 -16.41 -62.05
CA PRO A 158 22.55 -16.34 -60.59
C PRO A 158 21.57 -17.35 -60.00
N ALA A 159 22.02 -18.06 -58.96
CA ALA A 159 21.19 -19.05 -58.28
C ALA A 159 19.93 -18.38 -57.69
N PRO A 160 18.76 -19.06 -57.70
CA PRO A 160 17.55 -18.53 -57.07
C PRO A 160 17.80 -18.17 -55.60
N ALA A 161 17.33 -16.99 -55.18
CA ALA A 161 17.42 -16.60 -53.77
C ALA A 161 16.69 -17.62 -52.89
N PRO A 162 17.28 -18.02 -51.74
CA PRO A 162 16.62 -18.96 -50.84
C PRO A 162 15.30 -18.39 -50.33
N ALA A 163 14.28 -19.24 -50.26
CA ALA A 163 12.96 -18.83 -49.77
C ALA A 163 13.05 -18.28 -48.33
N PRO A 164 12.29 -17.23 -47.99
CA PRO A 164 12.26 -16.70 -46.63
C PRO A 164 11.93 -17.79 -45.60
N ALA A 165 12.68 -17.84 -44.51
CA ALA A 165 12.38 -18.74 -43.41
C ALA A 165 10.99 -18.45 -42.81
N PRO A 166 10.22 -19.46 -42.39
CA PRO A 166 8.95 -19.24 -41.71
C PRO A 166 9.12 -18.33 -40.49
N ALA A 167 8.18 -17.39 -40.30
CA ALA A 167 8.17 -16.55 -39.11
C ALA A 167 8.05 -17.42 -37.85
N PRO A 168 8.76 -17.09 -36.75
CA PRO A 168 8.66 -17.87 -35.51
C PRO A 168 7.23 -17.83 -34.98
N ALA A 169 6.78 -18.96 -34.42
CA ALA A 169 5.46 -19.05 -33.80
C ALA A 169 5.35 -18.07 -32.62
N PRO A 170 4.17 -17.47 -32.38
CA PRO A 170 3.97 -16.55 -31.27
C PRO A 170 4.24 -17.26 -29.93
N ALA A 171 4.91 -16.58 -29.02
CA ALA A 171 5.19 -17.10 -27.68
C ALA A 171 3.88 -17.36 -26.90
N PRO A 172 3.84 -18.38 -26.01
CA PRO A 172 2.70 -18.60 -25.12
C PRO A 172 2.38 -17.36 -24.29
N ALA A 173 1.10 -17.08 -24.10
CA ALA A 173 0.66 -16.00 -23.23
C ALA A 173 1.09 -16.27 -21.77
N ALA A 174 1.46 -15.22 -21.05
CA ALA A 174 1.75 -15.30 -19.62
C ALA A 174 0.49 -15.75 -18.84
N PRO A 175 0.64 -16.53 -17.75
CA PRO A 175 -0.50 -16.97 -16.94
C PRO A 175 -1.20 -15.75 -16.31
N ALA A 176 -2.53 -15.75 -16.35
CA ALA A 176 -3.34 -14.72 -15.74
C ALA A 176 -3.24 -14.73 -14.21
N CYS A 177 -3.32 -13.55 -13.60
CA CYS A 177 -3.24 -13.40 -12.15
C CYS A 177 -4.45 -14.04 -11.44
N PRO A 178 -4.28 -14.59 -10.21
CA PRO A 178 -5.38 -15.20 -9.46
C PRO A 178 -6.53 -14.23 -9.20
N GLY A 179 -7.77 -14.68 -9.42
CA GLY A 179 -8.97 -13.89 -9.13
C GLY A 179 -9.26 -13.76 -7.62
N ALA A 180 -10.14 -12.82 -7.28
CA ALA A 180 -10.68 -12.70 -5.93
C ALA A 180 -11.55 -13.92 -5.56
N ILE A 181 -11.55 -14.28 -4.28
CA ILE A 181 -12.34 -15.38 -3.72
C ILE A 181 -13.29 -14.86 -2.64
N GLY A 182 -14.48 -15.44 -2.55
CA GLY A 182 -15.50 -15.08 -1.56
C GLY A 182 -15.40 -15.85 -0.24
N GLY A 183 -16.27 -15.47 0.70
CA GLY A 183 -16.34 -16.04 2.05
C GLY A 183 -15.93 -15.03 3.12
N SER A 184 -16.08 -15.43 4.38
CA SER A 184 -15.77 -14.62 5.57
C SER A 184 -14.86 -15.39 6.53
N PRO A 185 -14.04 -14.69 7.36
CA PRO A 185 -13.36 -15.32 8.48
C PRO A 185 -14.36 -15.79 9.55
N SER A 186 -13.93 -16.66 10.45
CA SER A 186 -14.77 -17.25 11.51
C SER A 186 -15.22 -16.29 12.63
N GLY A 187 -14.91 -14.99 12.50
CA GLY A 187 -15.09 -13.98 13.54
C GLY A 187 -13.98 -13.96 14.59
N ALA A 188 -14.07 -12.99 15.48
CA ALA A 188 -13.20 -12.77 16.62
C ALA A 188 -14.07 -12.43 17.87
N PRO A 189 -13.60 -12.74 19.09
CA PRO A 189 -14.46 -12.80 20.28
C PRO A 189 -14.84 -11.43 20.88
N SER A 190 -14.25 -10.31 20.43
CA SER A 190 -14.45 -8.98 21.01
C SER A 190 -14.25 -8.92 22.53
N ARG A 191 -13.31 -9.71 23.08
CA ARG A 191 -13.04 -9.76 24.52
C ARG A 191 -12.37 -8.47 25.01
N SER A 192 -12.50 -8.18 26.29
CA SER A 192 -11.74 -7.11 26.97
C SER A 192 -10.59 -7.69 27.79
N SER A 193 -9.57 -6.88 28.02
CA SER A 193 -8.49 -7.14 28.97
C SER A 193 -8.93 -6.93 30.42
N ALA A 194 -8.04 -7.20 31.39
CA ALA A 194 -8.34 -7.01 32.81
C ALA A 194 -8.50 -5.53 33.20
N LEU A 195 -7.77 -4.62 32.54
CA LEU A 195 -7.88 -3.17 32.71
C LEU A 195 -8.88 -2.52 31.71
N GLY A 196 -9.64 -3.31 30.95
CA GLY A 196 -10.72 -2.83 30.09
C GLY A 196 -10.35 -2.41 28.67
N VAL A 197 -9.12 -2.70 28.21
CA VAL A 197 -8.73 -2.53 26.80
C VAL A 197 -9.62 -3.43 25.94
N ALA A 198 -10.16 -2.92 24.83
CA ALA A 198 -11.00 -3.70 23.91
C ALA A 198 -10.13 -4.52 22.95
N GLY A 199 -10.48 -5.78 22.74
CA GLY A 199 -9.78 -6.71 21.84
C GLY A 199 -10.39 -6.80 20.44
N THR A 200 -10.01 -7.85 19.74
CA THR A 200 -10.22 -8.03 18.30
C THR A 200 -11.70 -8.23 18.01
N THR A 201 -12.32 -7.29 17.28
CA THR A 201 -13.71 -7.45 16.85
C THR A 201 -13.80 -8.29 15.59
N SER A 202 -14.96 -8.91 15.37
CA SER A 202 -15.26 -9.58 14.09
C SER A 202 -15.25 -8.62 12.89
N GLY A 203 -15.40 -7.31 13.12
CA GLY A 203 -15.23 -6.28 12.08
C GLY A 203 -13.77 -6.11 11.67
N ASP A 204 -12.86 -5.95 12.64
CA ASP A 204 -11.42 -5.77 12.38
C ASP A 204 -10.84 -6.95 11.58
N LEU A 205 -11.22 -8.17 11.95
CA LEU A 205 -10.79 -9.39 11.26
C LEU A 205 -11.37 -9.49 9.84
N ALA A 206 -12.60 -9.04 9.60
CA ALA A 206 -13.21 -9.02 8.28
C ALA A 206 -12.57 -7.95 7.36
N ASP A 207 -12.37 -6.73 7.88
CA ASP A 207 -11.66 -5.64 7.20
C ASP A 207 -10.24 -6.04 6.82
N PHE A 208 -9.51 -6.64 7.77
CA PHE A 208 -8.18 -7.21 7.53
C PHE A 208 -8.24 -8.28 6.44
N ALA A 209 -9.11 -9.29 6.56
CA ALA A 209 -9.21 -10.40 5.62
C ALA A 209 -9.53 -9.94 4.18
N ALA A 210 -10.48 -9.02 4.03
CA ALA A 210 -10.87 -8.45 2.75
C ALA A 210 -9.72 -7.65 2.11
N LYS A 211 -9.10 -6.74 2.87
CA LYS A 211 -8.04 -5.87 2.36
C LYS A 211 -6.74 -6.64 2.08
N TYR A 212 -6.37 -7.59 2.93
CA TYR A 212 -5.23 -8.47 2.75
C TYR A 212 -5.35 -9.28 1.45
N ASN A 213 -6.51 -9.91 1.19
CA ASN A 213 -6.73 -10.64 -0.06
C ASN A 213 -6.85 -9.73 -1.29
N ALA A 214 -7.44 -8.53 -1.17
CA ALA A 214 -7.48 -7.56 -2.25
C ALA A 214 -6.06 -7.11 -2.66
N ILE A 215 -5.17 -6.88 -1.68
CA ILE A 215 -3.74 -6.59 -1.93
C ILE A 215 -3.05 -7.76 -2.64
N ARG A 216 -3.30 -9.01 -2.21
CA ARG A 216 -2.72 -10.20 -2.84
C ARG A 216 -3.12 -10.32 -4.31
N VAL A 217 -4.42 -10.25 -4.61
CA VAL A 217 -4.97 -10.31 -5.97
C VAL A 217 -4.42 -9.18 -6.85
N ALA A 218 -4.40 -7.94 -6.34
CA ALA A 218 -3.86 -6.78 -7.06
C ALA A 218 -2.36 -6.89 -7.39
N ASN A 219 -1.61 -7.71 -6.65
CA ASN A 219 -0.19 -7.99 -6.88
C ASN A 219 0.06 -9.43 -7.40
N CYS A 220 -0.96 -10.04 -8.02
CA CYS A 220 -0.89 -11.35 -8.65
C CYS A 220 -0.46 -12.53 -7.74
N LEU A 221 -0.62 -12.37 -6.42
CA LEU A 221 -0.42 -13.41 -5.42
C LEU A 221 -1.72 -14.20 -5.22
N ALA A 222 -1.62 -15.52 -5.11
CA ALA A 222 -2.77 -16.35 -4.77
C ALA A 222 -3.38 -15.92 -3.41
N PRO A 223 -4.70 -15.66 -3.31
CA PRO A 223 -5.32 -15.28 -2.04
C PRO A 223 -5.33 -16.43 -1.01
N ILE A 224 -5.58 -16.08 0.25
CA ILE A 224 -5.80 -17.03 1.36
C ILE A 224 -7.31 -17.21 1.53
N PRO A 225 -7.86 -18.43 1.61
CA PRO A 225 -9.28 -18.65 1.92
C PRO A 225 -9.69 -17.85 3.17
N PRO A 226 -10.80 -17.09 3.18
CA PRO A 226 -11.18 -16.28 4.34
C PRO A 226 -11.30 -17.08 5.64
N SER A 227 -11.71 -18.35 5.59
CA SER A 227 -11.73 -19.30 6.72
C SER A 227 -10.34 -19.67 7.26
N ASN A 228 -9.27 -19.38 6.53
CA ASN A 228 -7.87 -19.49 6.97
C ASN A 228 -7.28 -18.14 7.39
N ILE A 229 -8.06 -17.05 7.37
CA ILE A 229 -7.73 -15.81 8.05
C ILE A 229 -8.47 -15.81 9.39
N ARG A 230 -7.73 -15.92 10.50
CA ARG A 230 -8.30 -16.28 11.81
C ARG A 230 -7.81 -15.37 12.93
N TYR A 231 -8.65 -15.17 13.94
CA TYR A 231 -8.28 -14.57 15.22
C TYR A 231 -7.24 -15.44 15.96
N ASP A 232 -6.33 -14.81 16.71
CA ASP A 232 -5.36 -15.50 17.58
C ASP A 232 -5.28 -14.87 18.97
N SER A 233 -5.63 -15.64 20.01
CA SER A 233 -5.63 -15.12 21.38
C SER A 233 -4.23 -14.85 21.91
N CYS A 234 -3.22 -15.60 21.46
CA CYS A 234 -1.86 -15.47 21.97
C CYS A 234 -1.22 -14.15 21.52
N MET A 235 -1.42 -13.74 20.26
CA MET A 235 -1.05 -12.41 19.80
C MET A 235 -1.89 -11.31 20.46
N GLU A 236 -3.18 -11.55 20.72
CA GLU A 236 -4.01 -10.57 21.43
C GLU A 236 -3.54 -10.35 22.88
N ASP A 237 -3.16 -11.40 23.60
CA ASP A 237 -2.58 -11.30 24.94
C ASP A 237 -1.26 -10.49 24.95
N ARG A 238 -0.46 -10.59 23.87
CA ARG A 238 0.74 -9.76 23.65
C ARG A 238 0.38 -8.29 23.36
N LEU A 239 -0.69 -8.01 22.62
CA LEU A 239 -1.17 -6.65 22.34
C LEU A 239 -1.78 -6.01 23.60
N PHE A 240 -2.57 -6.74 24.38
CA PHE A 240 -3.06 -6.29 25.68
C PHE A 240 -1.91 -5.96 26.63
N TRP A 241 -0.86 -6.79 26.69
CA TRP A 241 0.32 -6.49 27.50
C TRP A 241 0.99 -5.14 27.14
N MET A 242 0.99 -4.74 25.86
CA MET A 242 1.47 -3.42 25.44
C MET A 242 0.47 -2.30 25.78
N ALA A 243 -0.83 -2.54 25.57
CA ALA A 243 -1.89 -1.55 25.81
C ALA A 243 -2.24 -1.37 27.30
N GLU A 244 -1.79 -2.27 28.17
CA GLU A 244 -1.95 -2.18 29.62
C GLU A 244 -0.72 -1.60 30.33
N ASP A 245 0.28 -1.08 29.60
CA ASP A 245 1.43 -0.38 30.20
C ASP A 245 0.98 0.94 30.87
N PRO A 246 1.41 1.24 32.11
CA PRO A 246 0.94 2.44 32.82
C PRO A 246 1.62 3.76 32.40
N SER A 247 2.55 3.74 31.43
CA SER A 247 3.15 4.96 30.88
C SER A 247 2.15 5.79 30.08
N SER A 248 2.30 7.12 30.12
CA SER A 248 1.57 8.03 29.23
C SER A 248 2.25 8.22 27.85
N ASP A 249 3.37 7.54 27.61
CA ASP A 249 4.03 7.47 26.30
C ASP A 249 3.51 6.24 25.53
N PRO A 250 2.80 6.40 24.39
CA PRO A 250 2.29 5.29 23.58
C PRO A 250 3.39 4.45 22.92
N SER A 251 4.63 4.93 22.94
CA SER A 251 5.83 4.19 22.52
C SER A 251 6.33 3.21 23.59
N SER A 252 5.89 3.36 24.85
CA SER A 252 6.28 2.47 25.94
C SER A 252 5.72 1.07 25.73
N ALA A 253 6.45 0.06 26.20
CA ALA A 253 6.20 -1.36 25.91
C ALA A 253 6.12 -1.75 24.41
N TRP A 254 6.32 -0.82 23.46
CA TRP A 254 6.17 -1.10 22.03
C TRP A 254 7.35 -1.92 21.48
N GLY A 255 7.05 -3.04 20.81
CA GLY A 255 8.04 -3.81 20.06
C GLY A 255 7.92 -5.32 20.21
N HIS A 256 8.90 -6.02 19.64
CA HIS A 256 8.93 -7.47 19.55
C HIS A 256 9.18 -8.17 20.89
N LYS A 257 8.83 -9.45 20.93
CA LYS A 257 8.88 -10.30 22.12
C LYS A 257 10.32 -10.47 22.60
N GLY A 258 10.56 -10.26 23.89
CA GLY A 258 11.88 -10.29 24.51
C GLY A 258 12.79 -9.09 24.18
N GLN A 259 12.27 -8.07 23.48
CA GLN A 259 12.99 -6.82 23.21
C GLN A 259 12.34 -5.63 23.92
N ALA A 260 11.01 -5.52 23.84
CA ALA A 260 10.27 -4.47 24.54
C ALA A 260 10.07 -4.80 26.02
N VAL A 261 10.08 -3.77 26.87
CA VAL A 261 9.91 -3.86 28.33
C VAL A 261 8.83 -2.87 28.75
N ARG A 262 7.95 -3.27 29.68
CA ARG A 262 6.96 -2.38 30.30
C ARG A 262 7.59 -1.45 31.32
N SER A 263 7.03 -0.26 31.47
CA SER A 263 7.43 0.77 32.45
C SER A 263 7.28 0.29 33.91
N ASP A 264 6.36 -0.65 34.17
CA ASP A 264 6.18 -1.31 35.47
C ASP A 264 6.96 -2.63 35.65
N GLY A 265 7.70 -3.06 34.63
CA GLY A 265 8.48 -4.30 34.65
C GLY A 265 7.67 -5.61 34.60
N VAL A 266 6.36 -5.57 34.33
CA VAL A 266 5.55 -6.80 34.22
C VAL A 266 6.05 -7.69 33.07
N PRO A 267 6.39 -8.98 33.33
CA PRO A 267 6.99 -9.86 32.33
C PRO A 267 6.16 -10.07 31.07
N ASP A 268 6.87 -10.19 29.94
CA ASP A 268 6.35 -10.28 28.58
C ASP A 268 5.58 -11.60 28.30
N THR A 269 4.28 -11.47 27.96
CA THR A 269 3.36 -12.58 27.67
C THR A 269 2.92 -12.64 26.19
N GLY A 270 2.22 -13.72 25.81
CA GLY A 270 1.62 -13.89 24.48
C GLY A 270 2.58 -14.30 23.37
N CYS A 271 2.18 -14.05 22.12
CA CYS A 271 2.87 -14.42 20.89
C CYS A 271 3.27 -13.19 20.06
N ASP A 272 4.43 -13.29 19.40
CA ASP A 272 4.90 -12.25 18.47
C ASP A 272 4.29 -12.37 17.06
N GLY A 273 4.42 -11.29 16.29
CA GLY A 273 3.99 -11.17 14.90
C GLY A 273 4.50 -9.87 14.27
N ASN A 274 4.11 -9.59 13.02
CA ASN A 274 4.28 -8.26 12.45
C ASN A 274 3.41 -7.27 13.25
N LEU A 275 3.99 -6.20 13.79
CA LEU A 275 3.28 -5.20 14.58
C LEU A 275 2.88 -3.98 13.73
N ALA A 276 1.77 -3.34 14.09
CA ALA A 276 1.37 -2.03 13.56
C ALA A 276 0.48 -1.32 14.59
N GLY A 277 0.45 0.01 14.61
CA GLY A 277 -0.49 0.75 15.45
C GLY A 277 -0.61 2.24 15.17
N GLY A 278 -1.41 2.91 15.97
CA GLY A 278 -1.65 4.35 15.93
C GLY A 278 -3.12 4.74 15.71
N SER A 279 -3.39 6.04 15.87
CA SER A 279 -4.73 6.62 15.75
C SER A 279 -5.37 6.40 14.38
N GLY A 280 -6.65 5.99 14.38
CA GLY A 280 -7.48 5.80 13.19
C GLY A 280 -7.21 4.52 12.38
N MET A 281 -6.39 3.59 12.89
CA MET A 281 -6.10 2.34 12.17
C MET A 281 -7.20 1.29 12.36
N THR A 282 -7.80 0.87 11.25
CA THR A 282 -8.65 -0.35 11.16
C THR A 282 -7.81 -1.57 10.75
N GLY A 283 -8.39 -2.78 10.81
CA GLY A 283 -7.74 -4.00 10.29
C GLY A 283 -7.32 -3.90 8.82
N ALA A 284 -8.10 -3.19 7.99
CA ALA A 284 -7.73 -2.87 6.61
C ALA A 284 -6.53 -1.90 6.53
N GLY A 285 -6.45 -0.94 7.45
CA GLY A 285 -5.28 -0.05 7.60
C GLY A 285 -4.02 -0.82 7.96
N ALA A 286 -4.10 -1.77 8.90
CA ALA A 286 -2.98 -2.65 9.27
C ALA A 286 -2.50 -3.50 8.08
N ALA A 287 -3.43 -4.14 7.35
CA ALA A 287 -3.12 -4.91 6.14
C ALA A 287 -2.36 -4.08 5.09
N GLN A 288 -2.75 -2.82 4.89
CA GLN A 288 -2.08 -1.90 3.97
C GLN A 288 -0.68 -1.52 4.46
N ARG A 289 -0.51 -1.09 5.72
CA ARG A 289 0.81 -0.71 6.27
C ARG A 289 1.83 -1.87 6.22
N TRP A 290 1.41 -3.10 6.50
CA TRP A 290 2.27 -4.29 6.37
C TRP A 290 2.55 -4.68 4.92
N TRP A 291 1.73 -4.26 3.96
CA TRP A 291 2.09 -4.36 2.55
C TRP A 291 3.11 -3.30 2.17
N ASP A 292 2.93 -2.04 2.58
CA ASP A 292 3.79 -0.95 2.12
C ASP A 292 5.23 -1.07 2.69
N SER A 293 5.38 -1.55 3.92
CA SER A 293 6.69 -1.86 4.53
C SER A 293 7.30 -3.16 3.98
N SER A 294 8.56 -3.08 3.49
CA SER A 294 9.25 -4.18 2.81
C SER A 294 9.48 -5.44 3.67
N GLY A 295 9.97 -5.27 4.91
CA GLY A 295 10.20 -6.39 5.84
C GLY A 295 8.90 -7.09 6.22
N HIS A 296 7.86 -6.32 6.53
CA HIS A 296 6.54 -6.83 6.85
C HIS A 296 5.88 -7.54 5.66
N ARG A 297 6.06 -7.02 4.44
CA ARG A 297 5.61 -7.67 3.19
C ARG A 297 6.30 -9.02 3.01
N ALA A 298 7.62 -9.08 3.24
CA ALA A 298 8.38 -10.32 3.11
C ALA A 298 7.94 -11.38 4.12
N SER A 299 7.67 -11.03 5.38
CA SER A 299 7.28 -11.99 6.42
C SER A 299 5.80 -12.42 6.36
N LEU A 300 4.88 -11.51 6.03
CA LEU A 300 3.42 -11.75 6.12
C LEU A 300 2.73 -11.96 4.78
N TYR A 301 3.21 -11.37 3.68
CA TYR A 301 2.63 -11.61 2.35
C TYR A 301 3.40 -12.67 1.55
N LYS A 302 4.68 -12.90 1.85
CA LYS A 302 5.57 -13.90 1.22
C LYS A 302 5.37 -14.03 -0.31
N PRO A 303 5.66 -12.97 -1.10
CA PRO A 303 5.55 -13.05 -2.55
C PRO A 303 6.31 -14.26 -3.13
N GLY A 304 5.67 -15.01 -4.03
CA GLY A 304 6.21 -16.25 -4.59
C GLY A 304 6.04 -17.52 -3.74
N ALA A 305 5.58 -17.43 -2.48
CA ALA A 305 5.28 -18.61 -1.67
C ALA A 305 3.90 -19.21 -2.01
N SER A 306 3.78 -20.54 -1.88
CA SER A 306 2.50 -21.25 -1.98
C SER A 306 1.57 -20.90 -0.81
N THR A 307 0.27 -20.85 -1.07
CA THR A 307 -0.79 -20.66 -0.06
C THR A 307 -1.46 -21.95 0.39
N ALA A 308 -1.04 -23.11 -0.14
CA ALA A 308 -1.57 -24.41 0.30
C ALA A 308 -1.11 -24.72 1.73
N GLY A 309 -2.06 -25.05 2.62
CA GLY A 309 -1.79 -25.32 4.03
C GLY A 309 -1.34 -24.09 4.83
N VAL A 310 -1.81 -22.90 4.46
CA VAL A 310 -1.45 -21.62 5.10
C VAL A 310 -2.64 -21.01 5.82
N CYS A 311 -2.40 -20.51 7.02
CA CYS A 311 -3.29 -19.59 7.74
C CYS A 311 -2.60 -18.25 7.99
N ILE A 312 -3.39 -17.18 7.95
CA ILE A 312 -2.98 -15.86 8.42
C ILE A 312 -3.70 -15.62 9.73
N LEU A 313 -2.93 -15.41 10.78
CA LEU A 313 -3.44 -15.09 12.09
C LEU A 313 -3.40 -13.57 12.26
N PHE A 314 -4.44 -12.99 12.84
CA PHE A 314 -4.60 -11.55 13.05
C PHE A 314 -5.26 -11.25 14.39
N SER A 315 -4.77 -10.22 15.08
CA SER A 315 -5.32 -9.71 16.34
C SER A 315 -5.20 -8.18 16.36
N MET A 316 -6.13 -7.51 17.02
CA MET A 316 -6.15 -6.06 17.19
C MET A 316 -6.69 -5.68 18.57
N THR A 317 -6.16 -4.62 19.18
CA THR A 317 -6.68 -4.01 20.41
C THR A 317 -6.95 -2.52 20.20
N HIS A 318 -7.96 -2.01 20.88
CA HIS A 318 -8.48 -0.64 20.76
C HIS A 318 -8.36 0.09 22.10
N GLY A 319 -7.70 1.25 22.07
CA GLY A 319 -7.28 2.00 23.26
C GLY A 319 -6.16 1.34 24.05
N GLY A 320 -5.97 1.86 25.26
CA GLY A 320 -4.93 1.49 26.19
C GLY A 320 -4.98 2.36 27.46
N VAL A 321 -4.34 1.90 28.52
CA VAL A 321 -4.19 2.66 29.77
C VAL A 321 -2.96 3.59 29.67
N PRO A 322 -2.88 4.65 30.49
CA PRO A 322 -3.93 5.21 31.34
C PRO A 322 -4.94 6.09 30.57
N ASN A 323 -4.64 6.49 29.33
CA ASN A 323 -5.35 7.59 28.66
C ASN A 323 -5.48 7.49 27.12
N GLU A 324 -5.25 6.32 26.51
CA GLU A 324 -5.34 6.19 25.06
C GLU A 324 -6.80 6.00 24.58
N PRO A 325 -7.28 6.76 23.59
CA PRO A 325 -8.65 6.64 23.10
C PRO A 325 -8.84 5.33 22.31
N TYR A 326 -10.08 4.83 22.26
CA TYR A 326 -10.44 3.64 21.46
C TYR A 326 -9.94 3.70 20.00
N SER A 327 -9.85 4.89 19.41
CA SER A 327 -9.36 5.10 18.05
C SER A 327 -7.85 4.88 17.88
N PHE A 328 -7.05 4.83 18.95
CA PHE A 328 -5.67 4.36 18.90
C PHE A 328 -5.68 2.83 18.97
N THR A 329 -5.17 2.16 17.94
CA THR A 329 -5.18 0.70 17.90
C THR A 329 -3.77 0.12 17.84
N ARG A 330 -3.63 -1.11 18.34
CA ARG A 330 -2.44 -1.97 18.14
C ARG A 330 -2.88 -3.21 17.39
N ALA A 331 -2.07 -3.70 16.46
CA ALA A 331 -2.39 -4.87 15.65
C ALA A 331 -1.17 -5.78 15.48
N ALA A 332 -1.43 -7.08 15.40
CA ALA A 332 -0.43 -8.12 15.17
C ALA A 332 -0.92 -9.10 14.11
N ALA A 333 -0.05 -9.51 13.19
CA ALA A 333 -0.35 -10.54 12.21
C ALA A 333 0.83 -11.48 11.92
N ARG A 334 0.53 -12.77 11.68
CA ARG A 334 1.56 -13.78 11.35
C ARG A 334 1.08 -14.81 10.33
N TRP A 335 1.98 -15.19 9.43
CA TRP A 335 1.79 -16.31 8.50
C TRP A 335 2.23 -17.61 9.17
N VAL A 336 1.32 -18.58 9.28
CA VAL A 336 1.59 -19.92 9.83
C VAL A 336 1.08 -21.01 8.89
N ASN A 337 1.42 -22.26 9.17
CA ASN A 337 0.84 -23.41 8.49
C ASN A 337 -0.40 -23.90 9.24
N CYS A 338 -1.38 -24.45 8.51
CA CYS A 338 -2.61 -25.05 9.06
C CYS A 338 -3.28 -26.02 8.07
#